data_AF-A0A943SUL9-F1
#
_entry.id   AF-A0A943SUL9-F1
#
_cell.length_a   1.000
_cell.length_b   1.000
_cell.length_c   1.000
_cell.angle_alpha   90.00
_cell.angle_beta   90.00
_cell.angle_gamma   90.00
#
_symmetry.space_group_name_H-M   'P 1'
#
loop_
_entity.id
_entity.type
_entity.pdbx_description
1 polymer ?
#
loop_
_entity_poly.entity_id
_entity_poly.type
_entity_poly.pdbx_seq_one_letter_code
_entity_poly.pdbx_strand_id
1 'polypeptide(L)'
;MLLEEFDANRQAIINPQDLHQPIEGFPKVVISCFSRVTFARLLENYDHEVIARTSMANFEVLVYGITIGDQQIGAFNAPVGAASCVGIIEDLIQFGMEKLVLFGTCGVLDRDIEATSIIIPTAALRDEGTSYHYLPASDEVEVNKKPLPLFQAFLDSHKVSYQSGKVWTTDAPYRETIDKMKRRKEAGAICVDMECSAVAALAAYRGFELCHFFYAADHLSEEKWDIRTLSSHEDLDSKDRIAELAIQFALFWEKAN
;
A
#
# COMPACT_ATOMS: atom_id res chain seq x y z
N MET A 1 -6.68 -0.33 -21.30
CA MET A 1 -5.24 -0.10 -21.47
C MET A 1 -4.81 -0.51 -22.86
N LEU A 2 -3.78 0.15 -23.38
CA LEU A 2 -3.12 -0.23 -24.62
C LEU A 2 -1.89 -1.07 -24.25
N LEU A 3 -2.05 -2.38 -24.20
CA LEU A 3 -1.04 -3.30 -23.65
C LEU A 3 0.19 -3.49 -24.57
N GLU A 4 0.09 -3.05 -25.82
CA GLU A 4 1.12 -3.20 -26.85
C GLU A 4 1.93 -1.91 -27.06
N GLU A 5 1.62 -0.83 -26.34
CA GLU A 5 2.18 0.52 -26.54
C GLU A 5 3.03 0.98 -25.35
N PHE A 6 3.70 0.07 -24.65
CA PHE A 6 4.58 0.45 -23.55
C PHE A 6 5.79 1.25 -24.05
N ASP A 7 5.93 2.48 -23.58
CA ASP A 7 7.10 3.33 -23.81
C ASP A 7 8.05 3.26 -22.61
N ALA A 8 9.28 2.81 -22.84
CA ALA A 8 10.30 2.71 -21.80
C ALA A 8 10.99 4.06 -21.47
N ASN A 9 10.65 5.14 -22.18
CA ASN A 9 11.20 6.46 -21.94
C ASN A 9 10.77 6.99 -20.56
N ARG A 10 11.76 7.31 -19.72
CA ARG A 10 11.53 7.76 -18.34
C ARG A 10 11.22 9.24 -18.21
N GLN A 11 11.44 10.00 -19.28
CA GLN A 11 11.17 11.43 -19.32
C GLN A 11 9.75 11.65 -19.86
N ALA A 12 8.83 11.98 -18.97
CA ALA A 12 7.48 12.40 -19.35
C ALA A 12 7.46 13.89 -19.74
N ILE A 13 6.34 14.34 -20.30
CA ILE A 13 6.09 15.77 -20.55
C ILE A 13 5.90 16.52 -19.22
N ILE A 14 5.27 15.86 -18.24
CA ILE A 14 5.06 16.37 -16.88
C ILE A 14 5.69 15.36 -15.94
N ASN A 15 6.60 15.82 -15.09
CA ASN A 15 7.29 15.01 -14.12
C ASN A 15 7.17 15.63 -12.72
N PRO A 16 7.35 14.84 -11.65
CA PRO A 16 7.29 15.37 -10.29
C PRO A 16 8.25 16.53 -10.04
N GLN A 17 9.47 16.50 -10.61
CA GLN A 17 10.44 17.58 -10.47
C GLN A 17 10.03 18.91 -11.12
N ASP A 18 9.05 18.90 -12.03
CA ASP A 18 8.50 20.12 -12.64
C ASP A 18 7.55 20.85 -11.67
N LEU A 19 7.01 20.14 -10.68
CA LEU A 19 6.04 20.62 -9.70
C LEU A 19 6.65 20.80 -8.30
N HIS A 20 7.64 19.98 -7.96
CA HIS A 20 8.17 19.86 -6.60
C HIS A 20 9.70 19.87 -6.56
N GLN A 21 10.25 20.58 -5.58
CA GLN A 21 11.68 20.52 -5.25
C GLN A 21 11.91 19.44 -4.18
N PRO A 22 13.07 18.77 -4.18
CA PRO A 22 13.47 17.92 -3.07
C PRO A 22 13.49 18.71 -1.76
N ILE A 23 13.08 18.07 -0.66
CA ILE A 23 13.05 18.68 0.66
C ILE A 23 14.26 18.19 1.44
N GLU A 24 15.13 19.11 1.84
CA GLU A 24 16.29 18.77 2.67
C GLU A 24 15.84 18.17 4.01
N GLY A 25 16.39 17.01 4.35
CA GLY A 25 16.04 16.30 5.58
C GLY A 25 14.68 15.59 5.53
N PHE A 26 14.04 15.44 4.36
CA PHE A 26 12.79 14.69 4.26
C PHE A 26 12.97 13.24 4.76
N PRO A 27 12.02 12.70 5.58
CA PRO A 27 12.10 11.34 6.09
C PRO A 27 12.28 10.29 5.00
N LYS A 28 13.27 9.42 5.17
CA LYS A 28 13.58 8.37 4.18
C LYS A 28 12.58 7.23 4.18
N VAL A 29 12.00 6.94 5.34
CA VAL A 29 10.92 5.98 5.51
C VAL A 29 9.62 6.72 5.70
N VAL A 30 8.65 6.42 4.84
CA VAL A 30 7.29 6.94 4.92
C VAL A 30 6.34 5.80 5.18
N ILE A 31 5.35 6.05 6.02
CA ILE A 31 4.25 5.12 6.29
C ILE A 31 2.94 5.67 5.73
N SER A 32 2.04 4.79 5.31
CA SER A 32 0.73 5.21 4.84
C SER A 32 -0.32 4.13 4.99
N CYS A 33 -1.56 4.57 5.13
CA CYS A 33 -2.75 3.75 4.93
C CYS A 33 -3.85 4.56 4.24
N PHE A 34 -4.89 3.85 3.79
CA PHE A 34 -6.01 4.44 3.04
C PHE A 34 -7.14 4.95 3.94
N SER A 35 -7.36 4.31 5.08
CA SER A 35 -8.44 4.68 6.01
C SER A 35 -8.13 5.98 6.74
N ARG A 36 -8.89 7.04 6.43
CA ARG A 36 -8.79 8.33 7.14
C ARG A 36 -8.94 8.20 8.67
N VAL A 37 -9.75 7.25 9.15
CA VAL A 37 -10.03 7.05 10.58
C VAL A 37 -8.86 6.35 11.27
N THR A 38 -8.25 5.38 10.59
CA THR A 38 -7.05 4.70 11.11
C THR A 38 -5.86 5.66 11.08
N PHE A 39 -5.71 6.43 10.01
CA PHE A 39 -4.64 7.42 9.86
C PHE A 39 -4.73 8.53 10.92
N ALA A 40 -5.92 9.09 11.16
CA ALA A 40 -6.12 10.12 12.18
C ALA A 40 -5.72 9.63 13.59
N ARG A 41 -6.17 8.43 13.98
CA ARG A 41 -5.81 7.83 15.28
C ARG A 41 -4.33 7.53 15.40
N LEU A 42 -3.71 7.03 14.33
CA LEU A 42 -2.27 6.84 14.29
C LEU A 42 -1.55 8.15 14.57
N LEU A 43 -1.95 9.26 13.95
CA LEU A 43 -1.32 10.57 14.20
C LEU A 43 -1.55 11.07 15.62
N GLU A 44 -2.75 10.88 16.18
CA GLU A 44 -3.07 11.30 17.56
C GLU A 44 -2.17 10.63 18.62
N ASN A 45 -1.59 9.47 18.31
CA ASN A 45 -0.73 8.72 19.22
C ASN A 45 0.73 9.21 19.27
N TYR A 46 1.15 10.12 18.38
CA TYR A 46 2.53 10.57 18.30
C TYR A 46 2.66 12.08 18.10
N ASP A 47 3.78 12.64 18.55
CA ASP A 47 4.14 14.01 18.22
C ASP A 47 4.41 14.14 16.72
N HIS A 48 3.68 15.03 16.06
CA HIS A 48 3.74 15.20 14.61
C HIS A 48 3.59 16.65 14.17
N GLU A 49 4.14 16.96 13.01
CA GLU A 49 3.99 18.25 12.34
C GLU A 49 3.79 18.06 10.83
N VAL A 50 3.21 19.05 10.15
CA VAL A 50 3.10 19.03 8.69
C VAL A 50 4.43 19.48 8.08
N ILE A 51 5.11 18.57 7.40
CA ILE A 51 6.44 18.81 6.78
C ILE A 51 6.35 19.11 5.28
N ALA A 52 5.28 18.67 4.61
CA ALA A 52 5.04 18.97 3.20
C ALA A 52 3.55 18.95 2.86
N ARG A 53 3.23 19.51 1.69
CA ARG A 53 1.89 19.49 1.10
C ARG A 53 2.02 19.18 -0.39
N THR A 54 1.18 18.29 -0.86
CA THR A 54 0.91 18.13 -2.30
C THR A 54 -0.60 18.10 -2.52
N SER A 55 -1.05 18.07 -3.76
CA SER A 55 -2.48 18.11 -4.07
C SER A 55 -2.77 17.48 -5.41
N MET A 56 -3.99 16.95 -5.51
CA MET A 56 -4.66 16.73 -6.79
C MET A 56 -5.64 17.86 -7.05
N ALA A 57 -6.24 17.86 -8.25
CA ALA A 57 -7.25 18.85 -8.61
C ALA A 57 -8.45 18.90 -7.65
N ASN A 58 -8.73 17.80 -6.92
CA ASN A 58 -9.90 17.66 -6.07
C ASN A 58 -9.61 17.65 -4.55
N PHE A 59 -8.37 17.43 -4.10
CA PHE A 59 -8.02 17.47 -2.67
C PHE A 59 -6.54 17.75 -2.43
N GLU A 60 -6.25 18.34 -1.27
CA GLU A 60 -4.90 18.49 -0.71
C GLU A 60 -4.53 17.24 0.09
N VAL A 61 -3.25 16.83 0.00
CA VAL A 61 -2.64 15.78 0.81
C VAL A 61 -1.58 16.41 1.70
N LEU A 62 -1.79 16.28 3.01
CA LEU A 62 -0.82 16.66 4.02
C LEU A 62 0.17 15.52 4.24
N VAL A 63 1.45 15.87 4.26
CA VAL A 63 2.53 14.96 4.65
C VAL A 63 3.04 15.40 6.02
N TYR A 64 3.01 14.46 6.96
CA TYR A 64 3.40 14.65 8.34
C TYR A 64 4.78 14.07 8.60
N GLY A 65 5.57 14.74 9.43
CA GLY A 65 6.74 14.15 10.08
C GLY A 65 6.33 13.72 11.48
N ILE A 66 6.50 12.45 11.80
CA ILE A 66 6.24 11.88 13.12
C ILE A 66 7.60 11.67 13.81
N THR A 67 7.75 12.21 15.01
CA THR A 67 9.00 12.14 15.78
C THR A 67 8.88 11.10 16.88
N ILE A 68 9.76 10.09 16.85
CA ILE A 68 9.78 9.00 17.85
C ILE A 68 11.22 8.82 18.34
N GLY A 69 11.51 9.36 19.53
CA GLY A 69 12.88 9.40 20.05
C GLY A 69 13.77 10.31 19.19
N ASP A 70 14.81 9.74 18.60
CA ASP A 70 15.75 10.40 17.70
C ASP A 70 15.45 10.18 16.21
N GLN A 71 14.41 9.41 15.88
CA GLN A 71 14.00 9.08 14.52
C GLN A 71 12.82 9.94 14.07
N GLN A 72 12.79 10.24 12.78
CA GLN A 72 11.66 10.90 12.12
C GLN A 72 11.18 10.06 10.95
N ILE A 73 9.89 9.71 10.96
CA ILE A 73 9.24 8.98 9.86
C ILE A 73 8.21 9.89 9.19
N GLY A 74 8.08 9.77 7.87
CA GLY A 74 7.03 10.48 7.13
C GLY A 74 5.71 9.73 7.22
N ALA A 75 4.59 10.44 7.15
CA ALA A 75 3.26 9.85 7.12
C ALA A 75 2.32 10.65 6.22
N PHE A 76 1.50 9.96 5.43
CA PHE A 76 0.41 10.59 4.67
C PHE A 76 -0.79 9.63 4.55
N ASN A 77 -2.00 10.14 4.39
CA ASN A 77 -3.16 9.31 4.09
C ASN A 77 -3.26 9.12 2.57
N ALA A 78 -2.99 7.90 2.10
CA ALA A 78 -3.06 7.59 0.68
C ALA A 78 -4.50 7.66 0.16
N PRO A 79 -4.74 8.25 -1.03
CA PRO A 79 -6.04 8.18 -1.67
C PRO A 79 -6.31 6.77 -2.21
N VAL A 80 -7.58 6.37 -2.19
CA VAL A 80 -8.03 5.10 -2.79
C VAL A 80 -8.02 5.19 -4.32
N GLY A 81 -7.59 4.11 -4.97
CA GLY A 81 -7.46 3.94 -6.41
C GLY A 81 -6.02 4.09 -6.89
N ALA A 82 -5.61 3.17 -7.76
CA ALA A 82 -4.24 3.06 -8.27
C ALA A 82 -3.66 4.38 -8.81
N ALA A 83 -4.38 5.06 -9.71
CA ALA A 83 -3.88 6.28 -10.35
C ALA A 83 -3.63 7.42 -9.34
N SER A 84 -4.55 7.60 -8.39
CA SER A 84 -4.43 8.63 -7.37
C SER A 84 -3.29 8.29 -6.41
N CYS A 85 -3.24 7.05 -5.92
CA CYS A 85 -2.21 6.62 -4.97
C CYS A 85 -0.80 6.79 -5.56
N VAL A 86 -0.59 6.34 -6.80
CA VAL A 86 0.68 6.48 -7.51
C VAL A 86 1.06 7.94 -7.75
N GLY A 87 0.10 8.80 -8.12
CA GLY A 87 0.36 10.23 -8.33
C GLY A 87 0.91 10.93 -7.08
N ILE A 88 0.33 10.64 -5.90
CA ILE A 88 0.87 11.16 -4.64
C ILE A 88 2.25 10.57 -4.35
N ILE A 89 2.43 9.25 -4.50
CA ILE A 89 3.71 8.60 -4.18
C ILE A 89 4.85 9.15 -5.05
N GLU A 90 4.61 9.49 -6.32
CA GLU A 90 5.58 10.16 -7.20
C GLU A 90 6.08 11.49 -6.59
N ASP A 91 5.20 12.30 -6.00
CA ASP A 91 5.59 13.53 -5.31
C ASP A 91 6.39 13.24 -4.03
N LEU A 92 6.03 12.19 -3.28
CA LEU A 92 6.76 11.76 -2.07
C LEU A 92 8.17 11.29 -2.41
N ILE A 93 8.36 10.60 -3.53
CA ILE A 93 9.69 10.23 -4.06
C ILE A 93 10.48 11.51 -4.37
N GLN A 94 9.85 12.48 -5.03
CA GLN A 94 10.49 13.75 -5.37
C GLN A 94 10.86 14.57 -4.13
N PHE A 95 10.05 14.52 -3.06
CA PHE A 95 10.39 15.16 -1.78
C PHE A 95 11.59 14.50 -1.10
N GLY A 96 11.81 13.20 -1.29
CA GLY A 96 12.99 12.49 -0.81
C GLY A 96 12.75 11.11 -0.18
N MET A 97 11.54 10.56 -0.30
CA MET A 97 11.20 9.21 0.18
C MET A 97 12.01 8.13 -0.54
N GLU A 98 12.52 7.16 0.21
CA GLU A 98 13.24 5.99 -0.33
C GLU A 98 12.58 4.65 0.01
N LYS A 99 11.79 4.61 1.10
CA LYS A 99 11.10 3.43 1.60
C LYS A 99 9.66 3.77 1.94
N LEU A 100 8.73 2.91 1.54
CA LEU A 100 7.31 3.05 1.83
C LEU A 100 6.81 1.80 2.55
N VAL A 101 6.25 1.99 3.76
CA VAL A 101 5.39 1.00 4.41
C VAL A 101 3.94 1.36 4.12
N LEU A 102 3.27 0.60 3.28
CA LEU A 102 1.89 0.83 2.89
C LEU A 102 1.03 -0.28 3.48
N PHE A 103 -0.08 0.07 4.13
CA PHE A 103 -0.99 -0.94 4.66
C PHE A 103 -2.45 -0.55 4.51
N GLY A 104 -3.31 -1.57 4.44
CA GLY A 104 -4.73 -1.36 4.23
C GLY A 104 -5.57 -2.62 4.40
N THR A 105 -6.87 -2.44 4.21
CA THR A 105 -7.81 -3.56 4.16
C THR A 105 -7.81 -4.19 2.78
N CYS A 106 -8.08 -5.49 2.71
CA CYS A 106 -8.33 -6.19 1.47
C CYS A 106 -9.56 -7.10 1.58
N GLY A 107 -10.16 -7.41 0.43
CA GLY A 107 -11.22 -8.40 0.34
C GLY A 107 -10.65 -9.82 0.31
N VAL A 108 -11.01 -10.65 1.28
CA VAL A 108 -10.46 -12.01 1.39
C VAL A 108 -11.18 -12.98 0.45
N LEU A 109 -10.42 -13.70 -0.37
CA LEU A 109 -10.92 -14.69 -1.34
C LEU A 109 -10.81 -16.13 -0.82
N ASP A 110 -9.85 -16.40 0.07
CA ASP A 110 -9.64 -17.71 0.70
C ASP A 110 -10.28 -17.76 2.11
N ARG A 111 -11.09 -18.79 2.36
CA ARG A 111 -11.88 -18.92 3.60
C ARG A 111 -11.05 -19.32 4.81
N ASP A 112 -9.91 -19.93 4.57
CA ASP A 112 -9.03 -20.40 5.65
C ASP A 112 -8.18 -19.26 6.24
N ILE A 113 -8.31 -18.03 5.70
CA ILE A 113 -7.70 -16.83 6.25
C ILE A 113 -8.56 -16.30 7.39
N GLU A 114 -8.09 -16.51 8.62
CA GLU A 114 -8.73 -15.97 9.82
C GLU A 114 -8.81 -14.44 9.76
N ALA A 115 -9.93 -13.89 10.23
CA ALA A 115 -10.10 -12.46 10.44
C ALA A 115 -8.96 -11.94 11.34
N THR A 116 -8.38 -10.78 11.00
CA THR A 116 -7.22 -10.13 11.67
C THR A 116 -5.82 -10.70 11.39
N SER A 117 -5.67 -11.70 10.50
CA SER A 117 -4.33 -12.11 10.04
C SER A 117 -3.71 -11.09 9.07
N ILE A 118 -2.39 -10.90 9.16
CA ILE A 118 -1.64 -10.10 8.18
C ILE A 118 -1.52 -10.90 6.89
N ILE A 119 -1.79 -10.25 5.76
CA ILE A 119 -1.52 -10.80 4.43
C ILE A 119 -0.35 -10.03 3.82
N ILE A 120 0.71 -10.76 3.46
CA ILE A 120 1.90 -10.22 2.81
C ILE A 120 1.81 -10.56 1.31
N PRO A 121 1.48 -9.60 0.43
CA PRO A 121 1.52 -9.84 -1.00
C PRO A 121 2.95 -10.16 -1.45
N THR A 122 3.12 -11.26 -2.19
CA THR A 122 4.39 -11.62 -2.86
C THR A 122 4.33 -11.37 -4.36
N ALA A 123 3.13 -11.36 -4.92
CA ALA A 123 2.83 -10.98 -6.29
C ALA A 123 1.44 -10.34 -6.35
N ALA A 124 1.18 -9.52 -7.37
CA ALA A 124 -0.13 -8.92 -7.62
C ALA A 124 -0.57 -9.14 -9.08
N LEU A 125 -1.79 -9.64 -9.28
CA LEU A 125 -2.45 -9.65 -10.59
C LEU A 125 -2.81 -8.21 -10.96
N ARG A 126 -2.46 -7.82 -12.19
CA ARG A 126 -2.61 -6.46 -12.71
C ARG A 126 -3.96 -6.31 -13.44
N ASP A 127 -5.06 -6.20 -12.71
CA ASP A 127 -6.41 -5.94 -13.28
C ASP A 127 -6.82 -4.47 -13.09
N GLU A 128 -5.83 -3.57 -13.07
CA GLU A 128 -5.94 -2.12 -12.97
C GLU A 128 -5.10 -1.43 -14.06
N GLY A 129 -5.36 -0.14 -14.31
CA GLY A 129 -4.83 0.62 -15.44
C GLY A 129 -3.37 1.10 -15.33
N THR A 130 -2.95 1.42 -14.11
CA THR A 130 -1.80 2.27 -13.78
C THR A 130 -0.48 1.53 -13.95
N SER A 131 -0.36 0.28 -13.49
CA SER A 131 0.90 -0.47 -13.52
C SER A 131 1.48 -0.61 -14.94
N TYR A 132 0.63 -0.64 -15.96
CA TYR A 132 1.03 -0.77 -17.37
C TYR A 132 1.63 0.49 -17.98
N HIS A 133 1.57 1.62 -17.26
CA HIS A 133 2.36 2.81 -17.60
C HIS A 133 3.78 2.76 -17.01
N TYR A 134 4.03 1.88 -16.03
CA TYR A 134 5.30 1.78 -15.31
C TYR A 134 6.11 0.53 -15.67
N LEU A 135 5.47 -0.54 -16.14
CA LEU A 135 6.12 -1.78 -16.56
C LEU A 135 5.46 -2.35 -17.84
N PRO A 136 6.23 -3.07 -18.70
CA PRO A 136 5.68 -3.79 -19.85
C PRO A 136 4.51 -4.69 -19.46
N ALA A 137 3.60 -4.95 -20.40
CA ALA A 137 2.42 -5.76 -20.12
C ALA A 137 2.78 -7.17 -19.64
N SER A 138 2.20 -7.56 -18.51
CA SER A 138 2.21 -8.90 -17.93
C SER A 138 0.93 -9.09 -17.12
N ASP A 139 0.60 -10.34 -16.78
CA ASP A 139 -0.55 -10.63 -15.91
C ASP A 139 -0.28 -10.24 -14.45
N GLU A 140 0.99 -10.21 -14.05
CA GLU A 140 1.39 -10.07 -12.65
C GLU A 140 2.72 -9.33 -12.46
N VAL A 141 2.90 -8.76 -11.27
CA VAL A 141 4.11 -8.06 -10.81
C VAL A 141 4.54 -8.61 -9.44
N GLU A 142 5.86 -8.71 -9.20
CA GLU A 142 6.41 -9.08 -7.89
C GLU A 142 6.16 -7.96 -6.87
N VAL A 143 5.84 -8.31 -5.63
CA VAL A 143 5.58 -7.37 -4.53
C VAL A 143 6.54 -7.68 -3.37
N ASN A 144 6.96 -6.64 -2.63
CA ASN A 144 7.80 -6.76 -1.43
C ASN A 144 9.16 -7.45 -1.65
N LYS A 145 9.66 -7.52 -2.89
CA LYS A 145 10.82 -8.32 -3.27
C LYS A 145 12.03 -8.17 -2.33
N LYS A 146 12.35 -6.94 -1.92
CA LYS A 146 13.46 -6.65 -1.02
C LYS A 146 13.10 -6.77 0.47
N PRO A 147 12.05 -6.11 1.00
CA PRO A 147 11.77 -6.15 2.43
C PRO A 147 11.17 -7.46 2.93
N LEU A 148 10.71 -8.37 2.06
CA LEU A 148 9.98 -9.57 2.46
C LEU A 148 10.68 -10.39 3.57
N PRO A 149 11.96 -10.78 3.46
CA PRO A 149 12.61 -11.57 4.52
C PRO A 149 12.73 -10.79 5.84
N LEU A 150 12.98 -9.48 5.75
CA LEU A 150 13.11 -8.60 6.91
C LEU A 150 11.76 -8.42 7.63
N PHE A 151 10.70 -8.23 6.86
CA PHE A 151 9.36 -8.07 7.41
C PHE A 151 8.83 -9.36 8.03
N GLN A 152 9.07 -10.51 7.40
CA GLN A 152 8.73 -11.83 7.98
C GLN A 152 9.45 -12.06 9.31
N ALA A 153 10.77 -11.82 9.36
CA ALA A 153 11.54 -11.93 10.60
C ALA A 153 11.06 -10.95 11.69
N PHE A 154 10.68 -9.73 11.30
CA PHE A 154 10.08 -8.75 12.20
C PHE A 154 8.77 -9.28 12.78
N LEU A 155 7.84 -9.76 11.96
CA LEU A 155 6.56 -10.32 12.42
C LEU A 155 6.75 -11.56 13.31
N ASP A 156 7.67 -12.46 12.95
CA ASP A 156 8.00 -13.65 13.75
C ASP A 156 8.52 -13.25 15.15
N SER A 157 9.37 -12.22 15.23
CA SER A 157 9.90 -11.73 16.50
C SER A 157 8.82 -11.09 17.39
N HIS A 158 7.77 -10.53 16.78
CA HIS A 158 6.60 -9.97 17.46
C HIS A 158 5.48 -11.00 17.68
N LYS A 159 5.69 -12.27 17.28
CA LYS A 159 4.71 -13.36 17.35
C LYS A 159 3.39 -13.02 16.64
N VAL A 160 3.49 -12.31 15.52
CA VAL A 160 2.34 -11.94 14.69
C VAL A 160 2.21 -12.95 13.55
N SER A 161 1.08 -13.64 13.49
CA SER A 161 0.79 -14.57 12.41
C SER A 161 0.51 -13.83 11.10
N TYR A 162 1.02 -14.38 10.00
CA TYR A 162 0.80 -13.86 8.67
C TYR A 162 0.64 -14.97 7.64
N GLN A 163 0.08 -14.60 6.49
CA GLN A 163 0.04 -15.43 5.29
C GLN A 163 0.65 -14.68 4.13
N SER A 164 1.41 -15.38 3.28
CA SER A 164 1.98 -14.82 2.07
C SER A 164 1.24 -15.35 0.86
N GLY A 165 0.91 -14.50 -0.11
CA GLY A 165 0.24 -14.96 -1.32
C GLY A 165 0.05 -13.88 -2.37
N LYS A 166 -0.66 -14.25 -3.44
CA LYS A 166 -0.95 -13.33 -4.54
C LYS A 166 -2.17 -12.48 -4.21
N VAL A 167 -2.13 -11.20 -4.56
CA VAL A 167 -3.29 -10.29 -4.49
C VAL A 167 -3.83 -10.02 -5.89
N TRP A 168 -5.13 -9.85 -6.01
CA TRP A 168 -5.76 -9.32 -7.22
C TRP A 168 -5.98 -7.83 -7.06
N THR A 169 -5.36 -6.98 -7.88
CA THR A 169 -5.63 -5.54 -7.83
C THR A 169 -6.65 -5.16 -8.91
N THR A 170 -7.72 -4.43 -8.56
CA THR A 170 -8.79 -4.04 -9.49
C THR A 170 -9.20 -2.57 -9.35
N ASP A 171 -9.48 -1.89 -10.46
CA ASP A 171 -10.04 -0.53 -10.47
C ASP A 171 -11.57 -0.51 -10.28
N ALA A 172 -12.22 -1.67 -10.33
CA ALA A 172 -13.67 -1.77 -10.43
C ALA A 172 -14.24 -2.79 -9.43
N PRO A 173 -14.30 -2.44 -8.13
CA PRO A 173 -14.80 -3.35 -7.10
C PRO A 173 -16.26 -3.79 -7.37
N TYR A 174 -17.10 -2.91 -7.92
CA TYR A 174 -18.47 -3.27 -8.33
C TYR A 174 -18.55 -4.18 -9.57
N ARG A 175 -17.42 -4.53 -10.19
CA ARG A 175 -17.31 -5.47 -11.31
C ARG A 175 -16.57 -6.75 -10.93
N GLU A 176 -16.40 -7.01 -9.64
CA GLU A 176 -15.94 -8.30 -9.10
C GLU A 176 -17.05 -9.36 -9.20
N THR A 177 -17.36 -9.80 -10.43
CA THR A 177 -18.36 -10.83 -10.66
C THR A 177 -17.86 -12.20 -10.19
N ILE A 178 -18.79 -13.10 -9.83
CA ILE A 178 -18.48 -14.45 -9.33
C ILE A 178 -17.48 -15.17 -10.24
N ASP A 179 -17.69 -15.15 -11.56
CA ASP A 179 -16.78 -15.85 -12.49
C ASP A 179 -15.40 -15.19 -12.59
N LYS A 180 -15.31 -13.87 -12.42
CA LYS A 180 -14.01 -13.18 -12.35
C LYS A 180 -13.27 -13.57 -11.08
N MET A 181 -13.95 -13.52 -9.94
CA MET A 181 -13.40 -13.91 -8.65
C MET A 181 -12.88 -15.37 -8.70
N LYS A 182 -13.66 -16.31 -9.24
CA LYS A 182 -13.23 -17.71 -9.43
C LYS A 182 -11.95 -17.81 -10.25
N ARG A 183 -11.88 -17.12 -11.40
CA ARG A 183 -10.66 -17.09 -12.23
C ARG A 183 -9.46 -16.49 -11.49
N ARG A 184 -9.66 -15.51 -10.61
CA ARG A 184 -8.56 -14.90 -9.85
C ARG A 184 -8.05 -15.84 -8.76
N LYS A 185 -8.97 -16.57 -8.10
CA LYS A 185 -8.61 -17.67 -7.20
C LYS A 185 -7.86 -18.79 -7.91
N GLU A 186 -8.32 -19.21 -9.10
CA GLU A 186 -7.63 -20.20 -9.93
C GLU A 186 -6.22 -19.73 -10.34
N ALA A 187 -6.04 -18.42 -10.54
CA ALA A 187 -4.73 -17.80 -10.76
C ALA A 187 -3.88 -17.64 -9.47
N GLY A 188 -4.37 -18.13 -8.33
CA GLY A 188 -3.66 -18.16 -7.04
C GLY A 188 -3.87 -16.94 -6.16
N ALA A 189 -4.78 -16.02 -6.49
CA ALA A 189 -5.06 -14.85 -5.66
C ALA A 189 -5.81 -15.25 -4.37
N ILE A 190 -5.31 -14.79 -3.22
CA ILE A 190 -5.89 -15.05 -1.90
C ILE A 190 -6.68 -13.85 -1.35
N CYS A 191 -6.42 -12.65 -1.87
CA CYS A 191 -7.17 -11.43 -1.57
C CYS A 191 -7.28 -10.51 -2.79
N VAL A 192 -8.11 -9.48 -2.67
CA VAL A 192 -8.30 -8.41 -3.66
C VAL A 192 -8.11 -7.04 -3.02
N ASP A 193 -7.48 -6.12 -3.75
CA ASP A 193 -7.25 -4.74 -3.36
C ASP A 193 -7.40 -3.80 -4.58
N MET A 194 -7.06 -2.51 -4.42
CA MET A 194 -7.22 -1.51 -5.48
C MET A 194 -5.91 -0.78 -5.87
N GLU A 195 -4.77 -1.09 -5.25
CA GLU A 195 -3.53 -0.34 -5.46
C GLU A 195 -2.23 -1.18 -5.57
N CYS A 196 -2.21 -2.43 -5.09
CA CYS A 196 -0.98 -3.17 -4.84
C CYS A 196 -0.11 -3.31 -6.08
N SER A 197 -0.69 -3.77 -7.19
CA SER A 197 0.04 -3.96 -8.43
C SER A 197 0.60 -2.65 -9.00
N ALA A 198 -0.14 -1.53 -8.85
CA ALA A 198 0.29 -0.22 -9.32
C ALA A 198 1.46 0.32 -8.52
N VAL A 199 1.39 0.26 -7.18
CA VAL A 199 2.47 0.74 -6.29
C VAL A 199 3.71 -0.16 -6.41
N ALA A 200 3.53 -1.47 -6.58
CA ALA A 200 4.65 -2.38 -6.84
C ALA A 200 5.33 -2.11 -8.19
N ALA A 201 4.56 -1.85 -9.25
CA ALA A 201 5.10 -1.46 -10.55
C ALA A 201 5.84 -0.12 -10.48
N LEU A 202 5.27 0.87 -9.78
CA LEU A 202 5.94 2.16 -9.53
C LEU A 202 7.24 1.96 -8.75
N ALA A 203 7.25 1.13 -7.70
CA ALA A 203 8.45 0.83 -6.92
C ALA A 203 9.55 0.22 -7.78
N ALA A 204 9.22 -0.77 -8.61
CA ALA A 204 10.15 -1.36 -9.57
C ALA A 204 10.67 -0.32 -10.58
N TYR A 205 9.79 0.56 -11.05
CA TYR A 205 10.14 1.58 -12.02
C TYR A 205 11.02 2.68 -11.42
N ARG A 206 10.64 3.29 -10.29
CA ARG A 206 11.35 4.42 -9.65
C ARG A 206 12.49 4.00 -8.74
N GLY A 207 12.53 2.74 -8.30
CA GLY A 207 13.63 2.18 -7.51
C GLY A 207 13.56 2.43 -6.01
N PHE A 208 12.39 2.80 -5.47
CA PHE A 208 12.16 2.86 -4.01
C PHE A 208 11.77 1.48 -3.46
N GLU A 209 11.93 1.27 -2.15
CA GLU A 209 11.58 0.00 -1.52
C GLU A 209 10.16 0.04 -0.96
N LEU A 210 9.34 -0.95 -1.34
CA LEU A 210 7.95 -1.08 -0.90
C LEU A 210 7.80 -2.26 0.04
N CYS A 211 7.28 -2.00 1.24
CA CYS A 211 6.69 -2.98 2.13
C CYS A 211 5.17 -2.75 2.20
N HIS A 212 4.42 -3.44 1.36
CA HIS A 212 2.96 -3.42 1.34
C HIS A 212 2.42 -4.64 2.09
N PHE A 213 1.46 -4.47 2.99
CA PHE A 213 0.74 -5.59 3.59
C PHE A 213 -0.72 -5.24 3.87
N PHE A 214 -1.55 -6.26 4.02
CA PHE A 214 -2.98 -6.09 4.31
C PHE A 214 -3.37 -6.71 5.64
N TYR A 215 -4.54 -6.31 6.11
CA TYR A 215 -5.26 -7.02 7.16
C TYR A 215 -6.70 -7.28 6.69
N ALA A 216 -7.22 -8.47 7.02
CA ALA A 216 -8.55 -8.88 6.60
C ALA A 216 -9.66 -8.05 7.27
N ALA A 217 -10.51 -7.40 6.48
CA ALA A 217 -11.67 -6.63 6.99
C ALA A 217 -13.03 -7.09 6.43
N ASP A 218 -13.07 -7.79 5.30
CA ASP A 218 -14.30 -8.34 4.73
C ASP A 218 -14.05 -9.63 3.91
N HIS A 219 -15.13 -10.36 3.60
CA HIS A 219 -15.06 -11.65 2.94
C HIS A 219 -15.87 -11.68 1.65
N LEU A 220 -15.21 -12.02 0.53
CA LEU A 220 -15.81 -12.09 -0.81
C LEU A 220 -15.97 -13.53 -1.33
N SER A 221 -15.84 -14.54 -0.47
CA SER A 221 -15.84 -15.95 -0.88
C SER A 221 -17.23 -16.58 -1.09
N GLU A 222 -18.32 -15.83 -0.91
CA GLU A 222 -19.71 -16.30 -1.00
C GLU A 222 -20.48 -15.67 -2.17
N GLU A 223 -21.58 -16.31 -2.60
CA GLU A 223 -22.53 -15.74 -3.58
C GLU A 223 -23.24 -14.46 -3.05
N LYS A 224 -23.04 -14.14 -1.77
CA LYS A 224 -23.51 -12.95 -1.09
C LYS A 224 -22.33 -12.27 -0.40
N TRP A 225 -22.11 -10.98 -0.68
CA TRP A 225 -21.10 -10.15 -0.01
C TRP A 225 -21.36 -10.06 1.49
N ASP A 226 -20.31 -10.23 2.32
CA ASP A 226 -20.39 -10.19 3.78
C ASP A 226 -19.43 -9.14 4.38
N ILE A 227 -20.01 -8.07 4.94
CA ILE A 227 -19.34 -6.82 5.37
C ILE A 227 -18.62 -6.93 6.73
N ARG A 228 -18.18 -8.13 7.14
CA ARG A 228 -17.96 -8.52 8.56
C ARG A 228 -17.26 -7.53 9.51
N THR A 229 -16.41 -6.58 9.09
CA THR A 229 -15.86 -5.52 9.99
C THR A 229 -15.66 -4.12 9.36
N LEU A 230 -16.16 -3.87 8.15
CA LEU A 230 -15.93 -2.58 7.45
C LEU A 230 -16.62 -1.40 8.17
N SER A 231 -17.66 -1.66 8.98
CA SER A 231 -18.50 -0.65 9.63
C SER A 231 -18.59 -0.72 11.17
N SER A 232 -17.94 -1.67 11.86
CA SER A 232 -18.07 -1.80 13.32
C SER A 232 -16.96 -1.10 14.11
N HIS A 233 -17.35 -0.42 15.20
CA HIS A 233 -16.46 0.27 16.14
C HIS A 233 -15.80 -0.67 17.18
N GLU A 234 -16.15 -1.97 17.22
CA GLU A 234 -15.58 -2.93 18.19
C GLU A 234 -14.17 -3.40 17.80
N ASP A 235 -13.77 -3.22 16.54
CA ASP A 235 -12.49 -3.68 15.96
C ASP A 235 -11.43 -2.57 15.90
N LEU A 236 -11.59 -1.51 16.72
CA LEU A 236 -10.70 -0.36 16.73
C LEU A 236 -9.33 -0.70 17.32
N ASP A 237 -9.30 -1.51 18.39
CA ASP A 237 -8.06 -1.96 19.05
C ASP A 237 -7.17 -2.79 18.12
N SER A 238 -7.75 -3.60 17.23
CA SER A 238 -6.98 -4.39 16.26
C SER A 238 -6.37 -3.48 15.18
N LYS A 239 -7.13 -2.51 14.66
CA LYS A 239 -6.68 -1.54 13.66
C LYS A 239 -5.56 -0.66 14.21
N ASP A 240 -5.65 -0.26 15.48
CA ASP A 240 -4.62 0.54 16.13
C ASP A 240 -3.34 -0.29 16.37
N ARG A 241 -3.47 -1.59 16.67
CA ARG A 241 -2.30 -2.51 16.71
C ARG A 241 -1.63 -2.69 15.35
N ILE A 242 -2.39 -2.71 14.25
CA ILE A 242 -1.81 -2.80 12.90
C ILE A 242 -1.06 -1.52 12.53
N ALA A 243 -1.64 -0.36 12.85
CA ALA A 243 -0.98 0.93 12.66
C ALA A 243 0.32 1.04 13.47
N GLU A 244 0.29 0.64 14.74
CA GLU A 244 1.47 0.57 15.61
C GLU A 244 2.54 -0.38 15.05
N LEU A 245 2.14 -1.56 14.55
CA LEU A 245 3.06 -2.50 13.93
C LEU A 245 3.75 -1.92 12.68
N ALA A 246 3.03 -1.14 11.87
CA ALA A 246 3.59 -0.43 10.72
C ALA A 246 4.65 0.60 11.14
N ILE A 247 4.37 1.37 12.20
CA ILE A 247 5.31 2.34 12.79
C ILE A 247 6.57 1.62 13.30
N GLN A 248 6.39 0.56 14.09
CA GLN A 248 7.50 -0.21 14.65
C GLN A 248 8.37 -0.82 13.55
N PHE A 249 7.75 -1.35 12.49
CA PHE A 249 8.48 -1.85 11.34
C PHE A 249 9.23 -0.73 10.61
N ALA A 250 8.61 0.44 10.41
CA ALA A 250 9.25 1.58 9.76
C ALA A 250 10.51 2.04 10.53
N LEU A 251 10.41 2.17 11.85
CA LEU A 251 11.53 2.53 12.73
C LEU A 251 12.65 1.49 12.70
N PHE A 252 12.28 0.21 12.70
CA PHE A 252 13.22 -0.91 12.58
C PHE A 252 13.92 -0.91 11.21
N TRP A 253 13.15 -0.72 10.14
CA TRP A 253 13.63 -0.78 8.77
C TRP A 253 14.51 0.42 8.39
N GLU A 254 14.31 1.58 9.01
CA GLU A 254 15.22 2.72 8.90
C GLU A 254 16.63 2.36 9.41
N LYS A 255 16.72 1.63 10.52
CA LYS A 255 17.98 1.23 11.17
C LYS A 255 18.67 0.02 10.55
N ALA A 256 17.97 -0.76 9.73
CA ALA A 256 18.44 -2.05 9.20
C ALA A 256 19.39 -1.92 7.98
N ASN A 257 19.86 -0.70 7.65
CA ASN A 257 20.72 -0.41 6.51
C ASN A 257 22.17 -0.10 6.93
#